data_AF-A0A9E0UUL1-F1
#
_entry.id   AF-A0A9E0UUL1-F1
#
_cell.length_a   1.000
_cell.length_b   1.000
_cell.length_c   1.000
_cell.angle_alpha   90.00
_cell.angle_beta   90.00
_cell.angle_gamma   90.00
#
_symmetry.space_group_name_H-M   'P 1'
#
loop_
_entity.id
_entity.type
_entity.pdbx_description
1 polymer ?
#
loop_
_entity_poly.entity_id
_entity_poly.type
_entity_poly.pdbx_seq_one_letter_code
_entity_poly.pdbx_strand_id
1 'polypeptide(L)'
;MKYIEEQRKKAIRIRDEFFRDPGQGSYKNSDREFVLKNPLLNIWDGIREDVLHYFGKNEIQFWDAGKIPTGHLLSSQIACINHLYFLRQRKDAATAVLKGIDPDIKTAMELENGFVEFEVIGKKNYLGEISHRRGANSTSVDAVMLAEMNDNSRKLVFIEWKYVESYGKESKAAGESGKTRQRIYNSFLDFNNHNCLFKLCSIDGLFTEPYYQLMRQTVLAQKMVDAKEYGVSDYIHLHIIPKGNKELKDVNTAVNRLTGTTLENTWKNILKAPDKYIVVDPKDFLTPAKNCPDTLAIFTYLQKRYW
;
A
#
# COMPACT_ATOMS: atom_id res chain seq x y z
N MET A 1 16.05 11.54 16.32
CA MET A 1 15.24 12.33 15.36
C MET A 1 14.17 11.39 14.86
N LYS A 2 12.92 11.83 14.73
CA LYS A 2 11.86 10.93 14.25
C LYS A 2 12.06 10.61 12.77
N TYR A 3 11.69 9.42 12.31
CA TYR A 3 11.88 9.02 10.90
C TYR A 3 11.33 10.05 9.90
N ILE A 4 10.13 10.58 10.15
CA ILE A 4 9.52 11.62 9.31
C ILE A 4 10.34 12.92 9.26
N GLU A 5 11.05 13.28 10.33
CA GLU A 5 11.91 14.46 10.37
C GLU A 5 13.19 14.22 9.56
N GLU A 6 13.75 13.02 9.62
CA GLU A 6 14.90 12.62 8.78
C GLU A 6 14.53 12.66 7.30
N GLN A 7 13.37 12.09 6.95
CA GLN A 7 12.87 12.11 5.58
C GLN A 7 12.54 13.53 5.12
N ARG A 8 12.03 14.41 6.00
CA ARG A 8 11.80 15.82 5.66
C ARG A 8 13.11 16.56 5.37
N LYS A 9 14.15 16.38 6.18
CA LYS A 9 15.47 16.96 5.93
C LYS A 9 16.05 16.46 4.60
N LYS A 10 15.94 15.15 4.34
CA LYS A 10 16.32 14.57 3.05
C LYS A 10 15.53 15.21 1.91
N ALA A 11 14.21 15.35 2.05
CA ALA A 11 13.32 15.93 1.05
C ALA A 11 13.72 17.36 0.68
N ILE A 12 14.05 18.21 1.65
CA ILE A 12 14.54 19.57 1.41
C ILE A 12 15.84 19.56 0.61
N ARG A 13 16.81 18.72 0.98
CA ARG A 13 18.09 18.61 0.27
C ARG A 13 17.91 18.17 -1.19
N ILE A 14 17.18 17.09 -1.42
CA ILE A 14 17.00 16.56 -2.79
C ILE A 14 16.11 17.45 -3.66
N ARG A 15 15.22 18.24 -3.06
CA ARG A 15 14.43 19.23 -3.78
C ARG A 15 15.34 20.21 -4.52
N ASP A 16 16.37 20.71 -3.85
CA ASP A 16 17.33 21.65 -4.44
C ASP A 16 18.30 20.95 -5.39
N GLU A 17 18.93 19.87 -4.94
CA GLU A 17 20.02 19.23 -5.68
C GLU A 17 19.54 18.38 -6.87
N PHE A 18 18.40 17.70 -6.70
CA PHE A 18 17.92 16.70 -7.64
C PHE A 18 16.72 17.18 -8.46
N PHE A 19 15.70 17.76 -7.84
CA PHE A 19 14.54 18.28 -8.55
C PHE A 19 14.76 19.69 -9.11
N ARG A 20 15.74 20.44 -8.56
CA ARG A 20 16.01 21.85 -8.89
C ARG A 20 14.75 22.71 -8.78
N ASP A 21 13.96 22.45 -7.74
CA ASP A 21 12.70 23.13 -7.47
C ASP A 21 12.86 24.01 -6.21
N PRO A 22 12.34 25.25 -6.20
CA PRO A 22 12.53 26.16 -5.06
C PRO A 22 11.76 25.75 -3.79
N GLY A 23 10.83 24.79 -3.90
CA GLY A 23 9.94 24.39 -2.84
C GLY A 23 8.81 25.38 -2.62
N GLN A 24 8.30 25.44 -1.40
CA GLN A 24 7.15 26.29 -1.05
C GLN A 24 5.93 25.97 -1.94
N GLY A 25 5.78 24.69 -2.27
CA GLY A 25 4.54 24.17 -2.83
C GLY A 25 3.44 24.17 -1.77
N SER A 26 2.20 24.29 -2.22
CA SER A 26 1.04 24.32 -1.33
C SER A 26 0.66 22.93 -0.85
N TYR A 27 0.46 22.76 0.45
CA TYR A 27 -0.09 21.56 1.06
C TYR A 27 -1.03 21.94 2.20
N LYS A 28 -2.30 21.52 2.12
CA LYS A 28 -3.37 21.87 3.09
C LYS A 28 -3.47 23.39 3.32
N ASN A 29 -3.51 24.15 2.22
CA ASN A 29 -3.61 25.62 2.21
C ASN A 29 -2.43 26.34 2.89
N SER A 30 -1.26 25.70 2.97
CA SER A 30 -0.05 26.32 3.49
C SER A 30 1.15 25.96 2.64
N ASP A 31 2.01 26.93 2.37
CA ASP A 31 3.28 26.66 1.70
C ASP A 31 4.20 25.90 2.65
N ARG A 32 4.85 24.88 2.10
CA ARG A 32 5.75 24.00 2.85
C ARG A 32 7.06 23.91 2.09
N GLU A 33 8.14 24.11 2.80
CA GLU A 33 9.50 24.06 2.26
C GLU A 33 9.75 22.76 1.47
N PHE A 34 9.46 21.61 2.07
CA PHE A 34 9.72 20.29 1.47
C PHE A 34 8.70 19.87 0.38
N VAL A 35 7.75 20.73 0.01
CA VAL A 35 6.75 20.45 -1.02
C VAL A 35 7.20 21.14 -2.30
N LEU A 36 7.26 20.37 -3.41
CA LEU A 36 7.65 20.89 -4.73
C LEU A 36 6.66 21.94 -5.21
N LYS A 37 7.17 23.03 -5.80
CA LYS A 37 6.36 24.05 -6.47
C LYS A 37 5.76 23.49 -7.76
N ASN A 38 6.55 22.75 -8.54
CA ASN A 38 6.05 21.96 -9.67
C ASN A 38 5.76 20.52 -9.21
N PRO A 39 4.49 20.17 -8.93
CA PRO A 39 4.16 18.86 -8.37
C PRO A 39 4.38 17.69 -9.34
N LEU A 40 4.40 17.95 -10.65
CA LEU A 40 4.64 16.91 -11.67
C LEU A 40 6.02 16.27 -11.52
N LEU A 41 7.00 17.01 -11.00
CA LEU A 41 8.34 16.50 -10.72
C LEU A 41 8.35 15.40 -9.65
N ASN A 42 7.29 15.31 -8.81
CA ASN A 42 7.22 14.27 -7.79
C ASN A 42 6.99 12.86 -8.38
N ILE A 43 6.58 12.76 -9.65
CA ILE A 43 6.56 11.50 -10.40
C ILE A 43 7.81 11.41 -11.27
N TRP A 44 8.46 10.25 -11.23
CA TRP A 44 9.62 9.97 -12.06
C TRP A 44 9.29 10.16 -13.56
N ASP A 45 10.19 10.85 -14.26
CA ASP A 45 10.00 11.25 -15.66
C ASP A 45 9.64 10.07 -16.57
N GLY A 46 10.31 8.94 -16.40
CA GLY A 46 10.11 7.74 -17.23
C GLY A 46 8.76 7.05 -17.11
N ILE A 47 7.91 7.45 -16.15
CA ILE A 47 6.54 6.92 -15.97
C ILE A 47 5.48 8.02 -15.91
N ARG A 48 5.86 9.30 -15.95
CA ARG A 48 4.98 10.41 -15.56
C ARG A 48 3.72 10.48 -16.41
N GLU A 49 3.88 10.51 -17.73
CA GLU A 49 2.74 10.62 -18.65
C GLU A 49 1.81 9.41 -18.55
N ASP A 50 2.38 8.21 -18.44
CA ASP A 50 1.59 6.99 -18.28
C ASP A 50 0.81 6.98 -16.97
N VAL A 51 1.43 7.42 -15.86
CA VAL A 51 0.77 7.56 -14.56
C VAL A 51 -0.40 8.53 -14.66
N LEU A 52 -0.19 9.71 -15.26
CA LEU A 52 -1.24 10.72 -15.42
C LEU A 52 -2.39 10.17 -16.28
N HIS A 53 -2.07 9.48 -17.38
CA HIS A 53 -3.07 8.84 -18.22
C HIS A 53 -3.85 7.75 -17.47
N TYR A 54 -3.16 6.86 -16.75
CA TYR A 54 -3.78 5.78 -15.99
C TYR A 54 -4.68 6.32 -14.88
N PHE A 55 -4.22 7.29 -14.08
CA PHE A 55 -5.01 7.87 -13.00
C PHE A 55 -6.23 8.62 -13.56
N GLY A 56 -6.06 9.37 -14.66
CA GLY A 56 -7.16 10.05 -15.33
C GLY A 56 -8.21 9.08 -15.90
N LYS A 57 -7.78 8.02 -16.59
CA LYS A 57 -8.65 7.01 -17.20
C LYS A 57 -9.46 6.22 -16.15
N ASN A 58 -8.85 5.92 -15.00
CA ASN A 58 -9.47 5.15 -13.93
C ASN A 58 -10.15 6.02 -12.86
N GLU A 59 -10.23 7.34 -13.08
CA GLU A 59 -10.80 8.31 -12.14
C GLU A 59 -10.18 8.25 -10.72
N ILE A 60 -8.89 7.89 -10.64
CA ILE A 60 -8.16 7.78 -9.39
C ILE A 60 -7.66 9.17 -8.98
N GLN A 61 -7.93 9.55 -7.73
CA GLN A 61 -7.43 10.81 -7.17
C GLN A 61 -6.03 10.65 -6.60
N PHE A 62 -5.18 11.63 -6.87
CA PHE A 62 -3.96 11.85 -6.11
C PHE A 62 -4.32 12.40 -4.74
N TRP A 63 -3.83 11.75 -3.68
CA TRP A 63 -4.15 12.13 -2.31
C TRP A 63 -3.72 13.57 -2.02
N ASP A 64 -4.60 14.31 -1.34
CA ASP A 64 -4.43 15.73 -0.98
C ASP A 64 -4.26 16.70 -2.19
N ALA A 65 -4.43 16.26 -3.45
CA ALA A 65 -4.20 17.09 -4.65
C ALA A 65 -5.23 16.91 -5.79
N GLY A 66 -6.03 15.84 -5.78
CA GLY A 66 -7.11 15.64 -6.77
C GLY A 66 -6.61 15.07 -8.10
N LYS A 67 -6.68 15.84 -9.18
CA LYS A 67 -6.40 15.34 -10.55
C LYS A 67 -4.93 15.33 -10.95
N ILE A 68 -4.10 16.10 -10.25
CA ILE A 68 -2.65 16.18 -10.47
C ILE A 68 -1.91 15.61 -9.27
N PRO A 69 -0.70 15.06 -9.44
CA PRO A 69 0.13 14.61 -8.33
C PRO A 69 0.28 15.69 -7.26
N THR A 70 0.45 15.28 -6.02
CA THR A 70 0.86 16.21 -4.96
C THR A 70 2.35 16.49 -5.07
N GLY A 71 2.76 17.75 -4.81
CA GLY A 71 4.17 18.10 -4.65
C GLY A 71 4.77 17.61 -3.32
N HIS A 72 3.97 16.99 -2.45
CA HIS A 72 4.38 16.54 -1.13
C HIS A 72 5.38 15.39 -1.22
N LEU A 73 6.67 15.70 -1.01
CA LEU A 73 7.77 14.75 -1.18
C LEU A 73 7.73 13.56 -0.20
N LEU A 74 6.86 13.59 0.83
CA LEU A 74 6.67 12.50 1.78
C LEU A 74 5.36 11.72 1.57
N SER A 75 4.69 11.88 0.43
CA SER A 75 3.47 11.12 0.10
C SER A 75 3.80 9.65 -0.17
N SER A 76 3.12 8.74 0.54
CA SER A 76 3.21 7.30 0.34
C SER A 76 2.56 6.83 -0.95
N GLN A 77 1.45 7.43 -1.39
CA GLN A 77 0.86 7.14 -2.70
C GLN A 77 1.87 7.42 -3.82
N ILE A 78 2.55 8.58 -3.76
CA ILE A 78 3.58 8.93 -4.74
C ILE A 78 4.79 8.00 -4.64
N ALA A 79 5.18 7.61 -3.42
CA ALA A 79 6.22 6.60 -3.22
C ALA A 79 5.82 5.26 -3.87
N CYS A 80 4.63 4.75 -3.60
CA CYS A 80 4.09 3.53 -4.20
C CYS A 80 4.14 3.57 -5.73
N ILE A 81 3.60 4.63 -6.33
CA ILE A 81 3.59 4.83 -7.79
C ILE A 81 5.01 4.80 -8.35
N ASN A 82 5.93 5.60 -7.80
CA ASN A 82 7.30 5.67 -8.28
C ASN A 82 8.06 4.35 -8.15
N HIS A 83 7.73 3.53 -7.17
CA HIS A 83 8.35 2.22 -6.97
C HIS A 83 7.75 1.13 -7.86
N LEU A 84 6.46 1.19 -8.19
CA LEU A 84 5.77 0.05 -8.81
C LEU A 84 5.34 0.27 -10.24
N TYR A 85 5.17 1.51 -10.70
CA TYR A 85 4.52 1.74 -12.00
C TYR A 85 5.32 1.16 -13.17
N PHE A 86 6.66 1.19 -13.11
CA PHE A 86 7.48 0.61 -14.17
C PHE A 86 7.27 -0.91 -14.34
N LEU A 87 6.87 -1.63 -13.27
CA LEU A 87 6.56 -3.06 -13.32
C LEU A 87 5.28 -3.31 -14.14
N ARG A 88 4.36 -2.34 -14.18
CA ARG A 88 3.06 -2.48 -14.85
C ARG A 88 3.18 -2.89 -16.32
N GLN A 89 4.24 -2.46 -17.00
CA GLN A 89 4.49 -2.74 -18.42
C GLN A 89 5.63 -3.76 -18.63
N ARG A 90 6.19 -4.33 -17.55
CA ARG A 90 7.41 -5.14 -17.59
C ARG A 90 7.21 -6.50 -16.91
N LYS A 91 6.79 -7.49 -17.69
CA LYS A 91 6.54 -8.86 -17.21
C LYS A 91 7.76 -9.48 -16.51
N ASP A 92 8.94 -9.25 -17.07
CA ASP A 92 10.20 -9.78 -16.56
C ASP A 92 10.52 -9.22 -15.16
N ALA A 93 10.43 -7.89 -15.00
CA ALA A 93 10.64 -7.22 -13.72
C ALA A 93 9.55 -7.56 -12.70
N ALA A 94 8.27 -7.57 -13.13
CA ALA A 94 7.16 -7.97 -12.28
C ALA A 94 7.32 -9.42 -11.79
N THR A 95 7.71 -10.34 -12.68
CA THR A 95 7.99 -11.74 -12.33
C THR A 95 9.14 -11.85 -11.35
N ALA A 96 10.23 -11.11 -11.56
CA ALA A 96 11.38 -11.12 -10.66
C ALA A 96 11.01 -10.67 -9.25
N VAL A 97 10.25 -9.57 -9.13
CA VAL A 97 9.77 -9.05 -7.83
C VAL A 97 8.88 -10.08 -7.13
N LEU A 98 7.92 -10.68 -7.83
CA LEU A 98 7.05 -11.70 -7.26
C LEU A 98 7.82 -12.95 -6.80
N LYS A 99 8.78 -13.44 -7.59
CA LYS A 99 9.66 -14.56 -7.20
C LYS A 99 10.55 -14.25 -6.00
N GLY A 100 10.88 -12.98 -5.77
CA GLY A 100 11.58 -12.55 -4.56
C GLY A 100 10.74 -12.67 -3.29
N ILE A 101 9.41 -12.69 -3.42
CA ILE A 101 8.47 -12.91 -2.30
C ILE A 101 8.20 -14.40 -2.09
N ASP A 102 7.87 -15.11 -3.16
CA ASP A 102 7.55 -16.53 -3.13
C ASP A 102 8.24 -17.22 -4.33
N PRO A 103 9.31 -18.01 -4.10
CA PRO A 103 10.04 -18.71 -5.15
C PRO A 103 9.19 -19.68 -5.97
N ASP A 104 8.05 -20.13 -5.46
CA ASP A 104 7.13 -21.03 -6.16
C ASP A 104 6.23 -20.31 -7.18
N ILE A 105 6.29 -18.98 -7.23
CA ILE A 105 5.64 -18.20 -8.29
C ILE A 105 6.35 -18.48 -9.62
N LYS A 106 5.58 -18.94 -10.60
CA LYS A 106 6.05 -19.21 -11.96
C LYS A 106 6.27 -17.91 -12.74
N THR A 107 5.25 -17.04 -12.78
CA THR A 107 5.30 -15.77 -13.52
C THR A 107 4.25 -14.76 -13.05
N ALA A 108 4.50 -13.47 -13.30
CA ALA A 108 3.47 -12.44 -13.22
C ALA A 108 2.47 -12.58 -14.38
N MET A 109 1.19 -12.34 -14.07
CA MET A 109 0.11 -12.26 -15.04
C MET A 109 -0.45 -10.85 -15.10
N GLU A 110 -1.03 -10.49 -16.24
CA GLU A 110 -1.77 -9.24 -16.36
C GLU A 110 -3.12 -9.35 -15.63
N LEU A 111 -3.52 -8.26 -14.97
CA LEU A 111 -4.85 -8.13 -14.38
C LEU A 111 -5.84 -7.61 -15.43
N GLU A 112 -5.90 -6.29 -15.61
CA GLU A 112 -6.74 -5.65 -16.62
C GLU A 112 -5.94 -5.31 -17.86
N ASN A 113 -4.95 -4.43 -17.74
CA ASN A 113 -4.11 -3.98 -18.88
C ASN A 113 -2.64 -3.82 -18.46
N GLY A 114 -2.18 -4.61 -17.50
CA GLY A 114 -0.83 -4.53 -16.94
C GLY A 114 -0.61 -5.45 -15.73
N PHE A 115 0.64 -5.52 -15.27
CA PHE A 115 1.06 -6.40 -14.17
C PHE A 115 0.86 -5.81 -12.77
N VAL A 116 0.55 -4.51 -12.69
CA VAL A 116 0.25 -3.79 -11.44
C VAL A 116 -0.98 -2.93 -11.66
N GLU A 117 -1.96 -3.05 -10.78
CA GLU A 117 -3.12 -2.17 -10.73
C GLU A 117 -3.10 -1.39 -9.42
N PHE A 118 -3.42 -0.11 -9.45
CA PHE A 118 -3.37 0.78 -8.29
C PHE A 118 -4.75 1.07 -7.73
N GLU A 119 -4.79 1.33 -6.43
CA GLU A 119 -5.99 1.75 -5.69
C GLU A 119 -7.17 0.78 -5.90
N VAL A 120 -6.88 -0.52 -5.80
CA VAL A 120 -7.84 -1.59 -6.13
C VAL A 120 -8.87 -1.75 -5.02
N ILE A 121 -10.14 -1.81 -5.41
CA ILE A 121 -11.29 -1.92 -4.50
C ILE A 121 -12.10 -3.23 -4.72
N GLY A 122 -11.65 -4.08 -5.65
CA GLY A 122 -12.41 -5.24 -6.14
C GLY A 122 -13.49 -4.88 -7.17
N LYS A 123 -13.87 -5.83 -8.03
CA LYS A 123 -14.85 -5.61 -9.10
C LYS A 123 -16.26 -5.32 -8.58
N LYS A 124 -16.60 -5.81 -7.40
CA LYS A 124 -17.88 -5.56 -6.71
C LYS A 124 -17.61 -4.96 -5.34
N ASN A 125 -18.62 -4.29 -4.78
CA ASN A 125 -18.58 -3.80 -3.40
C ASN A 125 -18.76 -4.97 -2.40
N TYR A 126 -17.73 -5.83 -2.30
CA TYR A 126 -17.78 -7.02 -1.46
C TYR A 126 -17.89 -6.72 0.03
N LEU A 127 -17.41 -5.54 0.44
CA LEU A 127 -17.44 -5.11 1.84
C LEU A 127 -18.76 -4.44 2.23
N GLY A 128 -19.61 -4.07 1.27
CA GLY A 128 -20.86 -3.35 1.54
C GLY A 128 -20.63 -1.93 2.05
N GLU A 129 -19.54 -1.29 1.64
CA GLU A 129 -19.21 0.09 2.04
C GLU A 129 -20.13 1.11 1.34
N ILE A 130 -20.26 2.30 1.94
CA ILE A 130 -21.15 3.36 1.40
C ILE A 130 -20.68 3.84 0.02
N SER A 131 -19.38 3.89 -0.20
CA SER A 131 -18.75 4.25 -1.47
C SER A 131 -18.06 3.03 -2.06
N HIS A 132 -17.97 2.96 -3.39
CA HIS A 132 -17.16 2.00 -4.14
C HIS A 132 -16.36 2.75 -5.20
N ARG A 133 -15.45 3.62 -4.77
CA ARG A 133 -14.63 4.47 -5.65
C ARG A 133 -13.15 4.33 -5.29
N ARG A 134 -12.29 4.16 -6.29
CA ARG A 134 -10.83 4.01 -6.10
C ARG A 134 -10.25 5.30 -5.50
N GLY A 135 -9.36 5.16 -4.52
CA GLY A 135 -8.63 6.28 -3.92
C GLY A 135 -9.44 7.28 -3.08
N ALA A 136 -10.74 7.04 -2.82
CA ALA A 136 -11.53 7.93 -1.96
C ALA A 136 -12.71 7.22 -1.26
N ASN A 137 -12.78 7.37 0.07
CA ASN A 137 -13.92 6.97 0.92
C ASN A 137 -14.33 5.48 0.86
N SER A 138 -13.47 4.63 0.30
CA SER A 138 -13.63 3.17 0.21
C SER A 138 -12.34 2.49 0.65
N THR A 139 -12.41 1.24 1.07
CA THR A 139 -11.22 0.40 1.23
C THR A 139 -10.60 0.18 -0.13
N SER A 140 -9.40 0.71 -0.26
CA SER A 140 -8.53 0.61 -1.41
C SER A 140 -7.21 -0.01 -0.93
N VAL A 141 -6.68 -0.95 -1.69
CA VAL A 141 -5.29 -1.38 -1.52
C VAL A 141 -4.42 -0.61 -2.50
N ASP A 142 -3.27 -0.14 -2.05
CA ASP A 142 -2.44 0.79 -2.84
C ASP A 142 -2.05 0.19 -4.19
N ALA A 143 -1.70 -1.10 -4.22
CA ALA A 143 -1.49 -1.85 -5.45
C ALA A 143 -1.85 -3.34 -5.36
N VAL A 144 -2.14 -3.97 -6.50
CA VAL A 144 -2.34 -5.42 -6.65
C VAL A 144 -1.56 -5.94 -7.84
N MET A 145 -0.94 -7.11 -7.67
CA MET A 145 -0.35 -7.91 -8.74
C MET A 145 -1.02 -9.29 -8.80
N LEU A 146 -0.93 -9.96 -9.95
CA LEU A 146 -1.42 -11.33 -10.13
C LEU A 146 -0.27 -12.27 -10.42
N ALA A 147 -0.18 -13.36 -9.65
CA ALA A 147 0.83 -14.39 -9.78
C ALA A 147 0.21 -15.69 -10.30
N GLU A 148 0.86 -16.33 -11.26
CA GLU A 148 0.66 -17.75 -11.57
C GLU A 148 1.70 -18.56 -10.80
N MET A 149 1.26 -19.59 -10.07
CA MET A 149 2.10 -20.52 -9.33
C MET A 149 2.59 -21.66 -10.23
N ASN A 150 3.58 -22.43 -9.78
CA ASN A 150 4.09 -23.60 -10.53
C ASN A 150 3.03 -24.69 -10.77
N ASP A 151 2.03 -24.81 -9.90
CA ASP A 151 0.88 -25.71 -10.08
C ASP A 151 -0.24 -25.11 -10.98
N ASN A 152 0.02 -23.95 -11.59
CA ASN A 152 -0.91 -23.14 -12.39
C ASN A 152 -2.11 -22.57 -11.61
N SER A 153 -2.15 -22.69 -10.28
CA SER A 153 -3.04 -21.89 -9.46
C SER A 153 -2.64 -20.42 -9.53
N ARG A 154 -3.56 -19.52 -9.14
CA ARG A 154 -3.33 -18.08 -9.19
C ARG A 154 -3.50 -17.45 -7.82
N LYS A 155 -2.61 -16.51 -7.50
CA LYS A 155 -2.66 -15.73 -6.27
C LYS A 155 -2.73 -14.24 -6.56
N LEU A 156 -3.58 -13.53 -5.81
CA LEU A 156 -3.49 -12.08 -5.73
C LEU A 156 -2.38 -11.68 -4.76
N VAL A 157 -1.57 -10.72 -5.14
CA VAL A 157 -0.57 -10.12 -4.25
C VAL A 157 -1.02 -8.70 -3.96
N PHE A 158 -1.62 -8.51 -2.78
CA PHE A 158 -2.03 -7.21 -2.26
C PHE A 158 -0.81 -6.49 -1.71
N ILE A 159 -0.69 -5.20 -2.01
CA ILE A 159 0.45 -4.37 -1.62
C ILE A 159 -0.08 -3.12 -0.95
N GLU A 160 0.12 -3.05 0.36
CA GLU A 160 -0.07 -1.84 1.15
C GLU A 160 1.28 -1.13 1.30
N TRP A 161 1.36 0.14 0.94
CA TRP A 161 2.61 0.89 0.85
C TRP A 161 2.67 2.03 1.88
N LYS A 162 3.66 1.94 2.76
CA LYS A 162 3.97 2.99 3.73
C LYS A 162 5.26 3.70 3.38
N TYR A 163 5.34 4.95 3.80
CA TYR A 163 6.55 5.74 3.79
C TYR A 163 6.85 6.29 5.18
N VAL A 164 6.22 7.39 5.58
CA VAL A 164 6.52 8.12 6.83
C VAL A 164 5.39 8.08 7.86
N GLU A 165 4.37 7.25 7.63
CA GLU A 165 3.21 7.15 8.50
C GLU A 165 3.61 6.77 9.93
N SER A 166 2.85 7.31 10.87
CA SER A 166 2.86 6.92 12.28
C SER A 166 1.44 7.10 12.79
N TYR A 167 0.95 6.21 13.63
CA TYR A 167 -0.44 6.22 14.08
C TYR A 167 -0.58 6.40 15.59
N GLY A 168 -1.67 7.03 15.99
CA GLY A 168 -2.07 7.16 17.39
C GLY A 168 -2.83 5.92 17.88
N LYS A 169 -3.32 6.00 19.12
CA LYS A 169 -4.01 4.89 19.81
C LYS A 169 -5.54 5.01 19.73
N GLU A 170 -6.04 6.02 19.02
CA GLU A 170 -7.46 6.33 18.96
C GLU A 170 -8.20 5.28 18.13
N SER A 171 -9.28 4.75 18.70
CA SER A 171 -10.17 3.83 17.99
C SER A 171 -11.04 4.60 16.98
N LYS A 172 -11.16 4.07 15.77
CA LYS A 172 -12.05 4.54 14.70
C LYS A 172 -13.51 4.11 14.91
N ALA A 173 -13.79 3.35 15.97
CA ALA A 173 -15.12 2.84 16.29
C ALA A 173 -16.02 3.85 17.03
N ALA A 174 -15.47 4.99 17.47
CA ALA A 174 -16.22 6.04 18.16
C ALA A 174 -16.97 7.00 17.19
N GLY A 175 -18.04 7.62 17.69
CA GLY A 175 -18.86 8.59 16.95
C GLY A 175 -19.74 7.98 15.86
N GLU A 176 -20.48 8.83 15.13
CA GLU A 176 -21.42 8.38 14.08
C GLU A 176 -20.74 7.63 12.94
N SER A 177 -19.56 8.10 12.51
CA SER A 177 -18.75 7.36 11.53
C SER A 177 -18.28 6.01 12.09
N GLY A 178 -17.98 5.92 13.39
CA GLY A 178 -17.60 4.68 14.05
C GLY A 178 -18.72 3.64 14.10
N LYS A 179 -19.96 4.05 14.44
CA LYS A 179 -21.14 3.19 14.37
C LYS A 179 -21.35 2.61 12.96
N THR A 180 -21.14 3.44 11.94
CA THR A 180 -21.24 3.00 10.54
C THR A 180 -20.19 1.96 10.20
N ARG A 181 -18.92 2.17 10.61
CA ARG A 181 -17.84 1.19 10.42
C ARG A 181 -18.13 -0.13 11.12
N GLN A 182 -18.56 -0.08 12.38
CA GLN A 182 -18.91 -1.27 13.14
C GLN A 182 -20.02 -2.08 12.45
N ARG A 183 -21.10 -1.41 12.00
CA ARG A 183 -22.19 -2.08 11.26
C ARG A 183 -21.70 -2.77 9.99
N ILE A 184 -20.76 -2.17 9.26
CA ILE A 184 -20.18 -2.77 8.05
C ILE A 184 -19.32 -3.99 8.42
N TYR A 185 -18.31 -3.80 9.28
CA TYR A 185 -17.28 -4.83 9.46
C TYR A 185 -17.57 -5.88 10.52
N ASN A 186 -18.45 -5.64 11.49
CA ASN A 186 -18.73 -6.61 12.55
C ASN A 186 -19.25 -7.95 11.98
N SER A 187 -19.92 -7.93 10.83
CA SER A 187 -20.36 -9.14 10.13
C SER A 187 -19.21 -10.06 9.70
N PHE A 188 -18.01 -9.51 9.50
CA PHE A 188 -16.78 -10.25 9.17
C PHE A 188 -15.97 -10.66 10.42
N LEU A 189 -16.38 -10.20 11.60
CA LEU A 189 -15.67 -10.39 12.88
C LEU A 189 -16.41 -11.33 13.83
N ASP A 190 -17.29 -12.18 13.30
CA ASP A 190 -17.89 -13.28 14.07
C ASP A 190 -16.84 -14.39 14.28
N PHE A 191 -16.16 -14.36 15.43
CA PHE A 191 -15.09 -15.32 15.73
C PHE A 191 -15.56 -16.78 15.86
N ASN A 192 -16.87 -17.02 16.03
CA ASN A 192 -17.43 -18.37 16.04
C ASN A 192 -17.63 -18.92 14.61
N ASN A 193 -17.62 -18.05 13.60
CA ASN A 193 -17.68 -18.46 12.21
C ASN A 193 -16.34 -19.07 11.77
N HIS A 194 -16.38 -20.27 11.20
CA HIS A 194 -15.19 -20.94 10.68
C HIS A 194 -14.49 -20.11 9.58
N ASN A 195 -15.25 -19.34 8.81
CA ASN A 195 -14.76 -18.45 7.74
C ASN A 195 -14.22 -17.11 8.25
N CYS A 196 -14.31 -16.81 9.55
CA CYS A 196 -13.67 -15.61 10.10
C CYS A 196 -12.15 -15.72 9.93
N LEU A 197 -11.51 -14.67 9.44
CA LEU A 197 -10.07 -14.64 9.14
C LEU A 197 -9.19 -14.45 10.39
N PHE A 198 -9.82 -14.06 11.50
CA PHE A 198 -9.15 -13.63 12.71
C PHE A 198 -9.40 -14.62 13.85
N LYS A 199 -8.39 -14.78 14.70
CA LYS A 199 -8.52 -15.43 16.01
C LYS A 199 -9.30 -14.52 16.95
N LEU A 200 -9.83 -15.09 18.03
CA LEU A 200 -10.52 -14.33 19.06
C LEU A 200 -9.60 -13.21 19.60
N CYS A 201 -10.05 -11.97 19.46
CA CYS A 201 -9.31 -10.78 19.89
C CYS A 201 -10.27 -9.62 20.20
N SER A 202 -9.74 -8.50 20.71
CA SER A 202 -10.55 -7.31 20.94
C SER A 202 -11.00 -6.67 19.63
N ILE A 203 -12.31 -6.58 19.42
CA ILE A 203 -12.91 -5.88 18.27
C ILE A 203 -12.50 -4.40 18.25
N ASP A 204 -12.50 -3.71 19.39
CA ASP A 204 -12.07 -2.30 19.45
C ASP A 204 -10.59 -2.13 19.04
N GLY A 205 -9.76 -3.13 19.34
CA GLY A 205 -8.37 -3.18 18.88
C GLY A 205 -8.26 -3.18 17.36
N LEU A 206 -9.11 -3.95 16.67
CA LEU A 206 -9.18 -3.98 15.20
C LEU A 206 -9.64 -2.65 14.59
N PHE A 207 -10.32 -1.79 15.33
CA PHE A 207 -10.69 -0.45 14.87
C PHE A 207 -9.61 0.62 15.17
N THR A 208 -8.43 0.24 15.65
CA THR A 208 -7.30 1.17 15.86
C THR A 208 -6.33 1.09 14.68
N GLU A 209 -5.82 2.23 14.19
CA GLU A 209 -4.84 2.22 13.10
C GLU A 209 -3.47 1.72 13.57
N PRO A 210 -2.72 0.97 12.75
CA PRO A 210 -3.00 0.60 11.36
C PRO A 210 -3.85 -0.67 11.20
N TYR A 211 -4.22 -1.35 12.29
CA TYR A 211 -4.96 -2.61 12.23
C TYR A 211 -6.34 -2.47 11.59
N TYR A 212 -6.97 -1.30 11.72
CA TYR A 212 -8.22 -1.01 11.02
C TYR A 212 -8.07 -1.01 9.50
N GLN A 213 -6.98 -0.45 8.97
CA GLN A 213 -6.68 -0.56 7.55
C GLN A 213 -6.39 -2.02 7.15
N LEU A 214 -5.51 -2.70 7.88
CA LEU A 214 -5.12 -4.07 7.56
C LEU A 214 -6.29 -5.05 7.61
N MET A 215 -7.21 -4.87 8.56
CA MET A 215 -8.44 -5.67 8.69
C MET A 215 -9.28 -5.55 7.41
N ARG A 216 -9.55 -4.33 6.97
CA ARG A 216 -10.39 -4.09 5.80
C ARG A 216 -9.79 -4.69 4.53
N GLN A 217 -8.49 -4.51 4.33
CA GLN A 217 -7.77 -5.05 3.18
C GLN A 217 -7.69 -6.58 3.22
N THR A 218 -7.50 -7.17 4.40
CA THR A 218 -7.48 -8.63 4.57
C THR A 218 -8.85 -9.24 4.26
N VAL A 219 -9.94 -8.60 4.69
CA VAL A 219 -11.30 -9.04 4.33
C VAL A 219 -11.53 -8.87 2.82
N LEU A 220 -11.12 -7.74 2.23
CA LEU A 220 -11.27 -7.51 0.79
C LEU A 220 -10.54 -8.58 -0.04
N ALA A 221 -9.28 -8.87 0.30
CA ALA A 221 -8.48 -9.90 -0.36
C ALA A 221 -9.17 -11.26 -0.31
N GLN A 222 -9.65 -11.68 0.87
CA GLN A 222 -10.41 -12.92 0.99
C GLN A 222 -11.69 -12.91 0.15
N LYS A 223 -12.44 -11.80 0.13
CA LYS A 223 -13.68 -11.73 -0.66
C LYS A 223 -13.45 -11.80 -2.16
N MET A 224 -12.34 -11.23 -2.66
CA MET A 224 -11.95 -11.39 -4.05
C MET A 224 -11.56 -12.84 -4.37
N VAL A 225 -10.91 -13.55 -3.44
CA VAL A 225 -10.65 -14.99 -3.56
C VAL A 225 -11.94 -15.82 -3.53
N ASP A 226 -12.85 -15.55 -2.59
CA ASP A 226 -14.17 -16.21 -2.50
C ASP A 226 -14.95 -16.06 -3.82
N ALA A 227 -14.84 -14.88 -4.44
CA ALA A 227 -15.48 -14.56 -5.72
C ALA A 227 -14.72 -15.10 -6.95
N LYS A 228 -13.55 -15.72 -6.77
CA LYS A 228 -12.63 -16.16 -7.83
C LYS A 228 -12.31 -15.03 -8.83
N GLU A 229 -12.17 -13.81 -8.34
CA GLU A 229 -11.81 -12.67 -9.19
C GLU A 229 -10.44 -12.95 -9.83
N TYR A 230 -10.29 -12.70 -11.13
CA TYR A 230 -9.08 -13.10 -11.90
C TYR A 230 -8.75 -14.61 -11.90
N GLY A 231 -9.70 -15.46 -11.47
CA GLY A 231 -9.51 -16.90 -11.37
C GLY A 231 -8.56 -17.32 -10.23
N VAL A 232 -8.40 -16.48 -9.21
CA VAL A 232 -7.51 -16.77 -8.09
C VAL A 232 -8.11 -17.78 -7.11
N SER A 233 -7.23 -18.51 -6.45
CA SER A 233 -7.56 -19.45 -5.37
C SER A 233 -6.99 -19.03 -4.02
N ASP A 234 -6.06 -18.07 -4.00
CA ASP A 234 -5.42 -17.61 -2.77
C ASP A 234 -4.88 -16.17 -2.90
N TYR A 235 -4.32 -15.63 -1.82
CA TYR A 235 -3.69 -14.31 -1.80
C TYR A 235 -2.48 -14.22 -0.86
N ILE A 236 -1.61 -13.24 -1.13
CA ILE A 236 -0.55 -12.75 -0.25
C ILE A 236 -0.85 -11.27 0.04
N HIS A 237 -0.66 -10.83 1.28
CA HIS A 237 -0.82 -9.44 1.71
C HIS A 237 0.55 -8.89 2.15
N LEU A 238 1.16 -8.11 1.27
CA LEU A 238 2.40 -7.41 1.51
C LEU A 238 2.14 -6.06 2.17
N HIS A 239 2.90 -5.76 3.23
CA HIS A 239 2.95 -4.45 3.84
C HIS A 239 4.37 -3.90 3.69
N ILE A 240 4.53 -3.01 2.72
CA ILE A 240 5.81 -2.42 2.37
C ILE A 240 6.08 -1.26 3.31
N ILE A 241 7.09 -1.40 4.18
CA ILE A 241 7.42 -0.39 5.18
C ILE A 241 8.95 -0.19 5.22
N PRO A 242 9.46 1.04 5.04
CA PRO A 242 10.87 1.33 5.22
C PRO A 242 11.38 0.84 6.57
N LYS A 243 12.50 0.11 6.58
CA LYS A 243 13.16 -0.37 7.81
C LYS A 243 13.42 0.74 8.84
N GLY A 244 13.68 1.96 8.36
CA GLY A 244 13.92 3.12 9.21
C GLY A 244 12.69 3.66 9.95
N ASN A 245 11.46 3.34 9.50
CA ASN A 245 10.22 3.84 10.13
C ASN A 245 9.86 3.01 11.37
N LYS A 246 10.65 3.18 12.44
CA LYS A 246 10.44 2.48 13.71
C LYS A 246 9.16 2.92 14.41
N GLU A 247 8.72 4.16 14.21
CA GLU A 247 7.50 4.71 14.77
C GLU A 247 6.23 4.01 14.25
N LEU A 248 6.30 3.38 13.09
CA LEU A 248 5.27 2.48 12.59
C LEU A 248 5.54 1.02 12.95
N LYS A 249 6.78 0.54 12.75
CA LYS A 249 7.11 -0.88 12.85
C LYS A 249 7.18 -1.38 14.29
N ASP A 250 7.83 -0.64 15.17
CA ASP A 250 8.24 -1.10 16.51
C ASP A 250 7.21 -0.70 17.58
N VAL A 251 5.94 -0.51 17.18
CA VAL A 251 4.87 -0.08 18.07
C VAL A 251 3.65 -0.98 17.94
N ASN A 252 2.93 -1.16 19.05
CA ASN A 252 1.56 -1.64 19.05
C ASN A 252 0.63 -0.49 19.46
N THR A 253 -0.04 0.12 18.49
CA THR A 253 -0.99 1.24 18.74
C THR A 253 -2.27 0.80 19.46
N ALA A 254 -2.60 -0.49 19.41
CA ALA A 254 -3.71 -1.11 20.12
C ALA A 254 -3.25 -1.84 21.39
N VAL A 255 -2.17 -1.37 22.02
CA VAL A 255 -1.69 -1.89 23.31
C VAL A 255 -2.85 -1.97 24.31
N ASN A 256 -2.91 -3.07 25.08
CA ASN A 256 -4.01 -3.46 25.97
C ASN A 256 -5.30 -3.96 25.29
N ARG A 257 -5.41 -3.91 23.95
CA ARG A 257 -6.54 -4.47 23.19
C ARG A 257 -6.12 -5.64 22.31
N LEU A 258 -4.94 -5.56 21.69
CA LEU A 258 -4.37 -6.63 20.87
C LEU A 258 -3.02 -7.07 21.45
N THR A 259 -2.75 -8.37 21.41
CA THR A 259 -1.52 -8.98 21.93
C THR A 259 -0.36 -8.82 20.96
N GLY A 260 0.80 -8.41 21.47
CA GLY A 260 2.03 -8.24 20.69
C GLY A 260 2.73 -6.91 20.98
N THR A 261 3.97 -6.80 20.52
CA THR A 261 4.87 -5.68 20.85
C THR A 261 5.17 -4.77 19.66
N THR A 262 5.19 -5.32 18.45
CA THR A 262 5.42 -4.61 17.19
C THR A 262 4.21 -4.73 16.28
N LEU A 263 4.08 -3.86 15.27
CA LEU A 263 2.97 -3.89 14.32
C LEU A 263 2.82 -5.27 13.68
N GLU A 264 3.94 -5.80 13.16
CA GLU A 264 3.95 -7.10 12.48
C GLU A 264 3.57 -8.23 13.43
N ASN A 265 4.18 -8.28 14.62
CA ASN A 265 3.90 -9.33 15.58
C ASN A 265 2.44 -9.28 16.04
N THR A 266 1.92 -8.09 16.37
CA THR A 266 0.54 -7.93 16.80
C THR A 266 -0.44 -8.35 15.71
N TRP A 267 -0.20 -7.97 14.45
CA TRP A 267 -1.08 -8.37 13.36
C TRP A 267 -1.04 -9.88 13.10
N LYS A 268 0.15 -10.50 13.05
CA LYS A 268 0.29 -11.95 12.87
C LYS A 268 -0.34 -12.76 14.01
N ASN A 269 -0.28 -12.27 15.25
CA ASN A 269 -0.85 -12.95 16.41
C ASN A 269 -2.37 -13.17 16.28
N ILE A 270 -3.08 -12.28 15.59
CA ILE A 270 -4.54 -12.33 15.49
C ILE A 270 -5.05 -12.92 14.16
N LEU A 271 -4.18 -13.19 13.18
CA LEU A 271 -4.57 -13.86 11.94
C LEU A 271 -4.67 -15.39 12.14
N LYS A 272 -5.66 -16.03 11.51
CA LYS A 272 -5.70 -17.51 11.41
C LYS A 272 -4.66 -18.06 10.43
N ALA A 273 -4.33 -17.30 9.38
CA ALA A 273 -3.29 -17.64 8.40
C ALA A 273 -2.20 -16.54 8.38
N PRO A 274 -1.33 -16.47 9.39
CA PRO A 274 -0.35 -15.40 9.54
C PRO A 274 0.71 -15.36 8.43
N ASP A 275 0.99 -16.50 7.79
CA ASP A 275 1.99 -16.60 6.72
C ASP A 275 1.59 -15.87 5.44
N LYS A 276 0.30 -15.55 5.27
CA LYS A 276 -0.19 -14.72 4.17
C LYS A 276 0.22 -13.25 4.31
N TYR A 277 0.63 -12.80 5.49
CA TYR A 277 1.00 -11.42 5.75
C TYR A 277 2.52 -11.27 5.88
N ILE A 278 3.11 -10.46 5.00
CA ILE A 278 4.55 -10.29 4.90
C ILE A 278 4.88 -8.80 4.99
N VAL A 279 5.81 -8.43 5.88
CA VAL A 279 6.34 -7.08 5.97
C VAL A 279 7.71 -7.05 5.30
N VAL A 280 7.91 -6.12 4.37
CA VAL A 280 9.18 -6.03 3.61
C VAL A 280 9.56 -4.57 3.37
N ASP A 281 10.87 -4.30 3.27
CA ASP A 281 11.38 -2.97 2.93
C ASP A 281 11.17 -2.69 1.43
N PRO A 282 10.84 -1.45 1.01
CA PRO A 282 10.74 -1.07 -0.40
C PRO A 282 11.93 -1.51 -1.27
N LYS A 283 13.16 -1.36 -0.74
CA LYS A 283 14.38 -1.69 -1.47
C LYS A 283 14.54 -3.19 -1.61
N ASP A 284 14.29 -3.93 -0.55
CA ASP A 284 14.38 -5.40 -0.58
C ASP A 284 13.33 -5.99 -1.53
N PHE A 285 12.11 -5.44 -1.51
CA PHE A 285 11.03 -5.85 -2.40
C PHE A 285 11.38 -5.69 -3.88
N LEU A 286 12.00 -4.55 -4.26
CA LEU A 286 12.34 -4.28 -5.65
C LEU A 286 13.69 -4.86 -6.09
N THR A 287 14.59 -5.20 -5.17
CA THR A 287 15.95 -5.69 -5.51
C THR A 287 15.98 -6.78 -6.57
N PRO A 288 15.07 -7.78 -6.59
CA PRO A 288 15.03 -8.79 -7.66
C PRO A 288 14.95 -8.21 -9.08
N ALA A 289 14.20 -7.12 -9.29
CA ALA A 289 14.08 -6.49 -10.61
C ALA A 289 15.33 -5.70 -11.05
N LYS A 290 16.28 -5.41 -10.14
CA LYS A 290 17.50 -4.65 -10.46
C LYS A 290 18.36 -5.33 -11.53
N ASN A 291 18.29 -6.65 -11.60
CA ASN A 291 19.05 -7.45 -12.57
C ASN A 291 18.33 -7.61 -13.91
N CYS A 292 17.09 -7.13 -14.03
CA CYS A 292 16.38 -7.12 -15.30
C CYS A 292 16.95 -6.04 -16.24
N PRO A 293 16.94 -6.27 -17.56
CA PRO A 293 17.39 -5.29 -18.55
C PRO A 293 16.70 -3.92 -18.39
N ASP A 294 17.40 -2.84 -18.72
CA ASP A 294 16.85 -1.48 -18.79
C ASP A 294 16.21 -0.94 -17.49
N THR A 295 16.63 -1.45 -16.33
CA THR A 295 16.14 -0.96 -15.03
C THR A 295 17.09 0.03 -14.34
N LEU A 296 18.30 0.25 -14.89
CA LEU A 296 19.32 1.09 -14.26
C LEU A 296 18.82 2.51 -13.94
N ALA A 297 18.06 3.13 -14.85
CA ALA A 297 17.57 4.51 -14.68
C ALA A 297 16.59 4.62 -13.51
N ILE A 298 15.61 3.71 -13.40
CA ILE A 298 14.66 3.70 -12.29
C ILE A 298 15.34 3.40 -10.96
N PHE A 299 16.25 2.43 -10.90
CA PHE A 299 16.97 2.15 -9.65
C PHE A 299 17.90 3.30 -9.24
N THR A 300 18.47 4.03 -10.20
CA THR A 300 19.24 5.25 -9.91
C THR A 300 18.32 6.35 -9.35
N TYR A 301 17.12 6.51 -9.91
CA TYR A 301 16.11 7.43 -9.38
C TYR A 301 15.72 7.06 -7.95
N LEU A 302 15.33 5.81 -7.69
CA LEU A 302 14.91 5.33 -6.37
C LEU A 302 16.03 5.46 -5.33
N GLN A 303 17.27 5.17 -5.70
CA GLN A 303 18.43 5.32 -4.82
C GLN A 303 18.72 6.77 -4.45
N LYS A 304 18.49 7.73 -5.34
CA LYS A 304 18.63 9.16 -5.02
C LYS A 304 17.45 9.70 -4.22
N ARG A 305 16.23 9.28 -4.60
CA ARG A 305 14.98 9.83 -4.10
C ARG A 305 14.56 9.25 -2.74
N TYR A 306 14.66 7.94 -2.58
CA TYR A 306 14.05 7.20 -1.46
C TYR A 306 15.07 6.47 -0.59
N TRP A 307 16.10 5.84 -1.16
CA TRP A 307 17.08 5.03 -0.42
C TRP A 307 18.38 5.76 -0.10
#